data_AF-A0A4R1CI42-F1
#
_entry.id   AF-A0A4R1CI42-F1
#
_cell.length_a   1.000
_cell.length_b   1.000
_cell.length_c   1.000
_cell.angle_alpha   90.00
_cell.angle_beta   90.00
_cell.angle_gamma   90.00
#
_symmetry.space_group_name_H-M   'P 1'
#
loop_
_entity.id
_entity.type
_entity.pdbx_description
1 polymer ?
#
loop_
_entity_poly.entity_id
_entity_poly.type
_entity_poly.pdbx_seq_one_letter_code
_entity_poly.pdbx_strand_id
1 'polypeptide(L)'
;MSSVAEHFAMLRLAGLPSGESTLRTRTLPISVAAGPILLGMDGLGQRHLLVPVGDAEVVPDRASRGVVTAERGLVLGDAEHRFLDLSCLSSRLDRPFEQLAEDVLRRITESSDDPRSTVSRTLEDWREMLRAAQKGMSRESIVGLTAELELLASLAAVDPLAAIDAWVGPDNAVHDFKRGSRSIEVKATSAVDPSFVHISNVDQLDPAPVAELLLAVFHLRESPSAPNLEERVEALHGLGVPESLLADRLRAVGYTPRMELAFPDRLEVRSFTVFAVGHSFPSVRSTDIRPDARLSVRGLEYDLVLAGLPDEIPEAEVAAALADWMTA
;
A
#
# COMPACT_ATOMS: atom_id res chain seq x y z
N MET A 1 22.87 -11.59 21.33
CA MET A 1 23.29 -10.17 21.32
C MET A 1 22.22 -9.38 22.04
N SER A 2 22.60 -8.34 22.80
CA SER A 2 21.63 -7.42 23.41
C SER A 2 20.83 -6.69 22.34
N SER A 3 19.54 -6.43 22.60
CA SER A 3 18.66 -5.71 21.66
C SER A 3 19.00 -4.22 21.61
N VAL A 4 18.58 -3.53 20.55
CA VAL A 4 18.81 -2.07 20.44
C VAL A 4 18.15 -1.33 21.61
N ALA A 5 16.96 -1.78 22.01
CA ALA A 5 16.24 -1.25 23.16
C ALA A 5 17.06 -1.37 24.47
N GLU A 6 17.74 -2.50 24.70
CA GLU A 6 18.61 -2.68 25.88
C GLU A 6 19.78 -1.70 25.87
N HIS A 7 20.41 -1.47 24.71
CA HIS A 7 21.50 -0.52 24.59
C HIS A 7 21.04 0.93 24.87
N PHE A 8 19.86 1.34 24.41
CA PHE A 8 19.30 2.65 24.75
C PHE A 8 18.90 2.78 26.22
N ALA A 9 18.38 1.70 26.84
CA ALA A 9 18.13 1.68 28.27
C ALA A 9 19.41 1.88 29.08
N MET A 10 20.52 1.23 28.69
CA MET A 10 21.83 1.43 29.31
C MET A 10 22.37 2.85 29.13
N LEU A 11 22.25 3.42 27.92
CA LEU A 11 22.62 4.83 27.66
C LEU A 11 21.86 5.80 28.57
N ARG A 12 20.55 5.58 28.72
CA ARG A 12 19.68 6.38 29.59
C ARG A 12 20.05 6.24 31.07
N LEU A 13 20.29 5.02 31.55
CA LEU A 13 20.67 4.75 32.94
C LEU A 13 22.00 5.39 33.32
N ALA A 14 22.92 5.51 32.38
CA ALA A 14 24.19 6.19 32.62
C ALA A 14 24.01 7.72 32.83
N GLY A 15 22.88 8.29 32.40
CA GLY A 15 22.58 9.72 32.46
C GLY A 15 22.82 10.44 31.13
N LEU A 16 22.06 11.51 30.88
CA LEU A 16 22.17 12.31 29.66
C LEU A 16 23.48 13.12 29.64
N PRO A 17 24.15 13.26 28.48
CA PRO A 17 25.33 14.09 28.37
C PRO A 17 25.01 15.58 28.60
N SER A 18 25.98 16.32 29.13
CA SER A 18 25.90 17.78 29.29
C SER A 18 26.50 18.47 28.06
N GLY A 19 25.76 19.39 27.43
CA GLY A 19 26.19 20.15 26.25
C GLY A 19 25.37 19.83 25.00
N GLU A 20 25.02 20.87 24.24
CA GLU A 20 24.08 20.79 23.10
C GLU A 20 24.54 19.87 21.95
N SER A 21 25.84 19.66 21.80
CA SER A 21 26.44 18.85 20.73
C SER A 21 27.04 17.53 21.21
N THR A 22 26.86 17.17 22.48
CA THR A 22 27.48 15.98 23.06
C THR A 22 26.55 14.77 22.95
N LEU A 23 27.09 13.66 22.44
CA LEU A 23 26.42 12.36 22.39
C LEU A 23 27.08 11.41 23.37
N ARG A 24 26.26 10.70 24.15
CA ARG A 24 26.71 9.52 24.86
C ARG A 24 26.53 8.31 23.96
N THR A 25 27.59 7.57 23.70
CA THR A 25 27.56 6.47 22.73
C THR A 25 27.84 5.11 23.35
N ARG A 26 27.36 4.05 22.69
CA ARG A 26 27.74 2.66 22.92
C ARG A 26 28.13 2.04 21.58
N THR A 27 29.28 1.38 21.56
CA THR A 27 29.73 0.63 20.38
C THR A 27 28.96 -0.68 20.27
N LEU A 28 28.42 -0.98 19.09
CA LEU A 28 27.78 -2.25 18.80
C LEU A 28 28.82 -3.27 18.29
N PRO A 29 28.60 -4.58 18.47
CA PRO A 29 29.45 -5.63 17.90
C PRO A 29 29.21 -5.82 16.39
N ILE A 30 28.97 -4.73 15.67
CA ILE A 30 28.69 -4.68 14.23
C ILE A 30 29.59 -3.61 13.64
N SER A 31 30.28 -3.93 12.55
CA SER A 31 31.21 -3.02 11.87
C SER A 31 31.01 -3.07 10.36
N VAL A 32 31.22 -1.93 9.73
CA VAL A 32 31.32 -1.78 8.29
C VAL A 32 32.75 -1.40 7.92
N ALA A 33 33.08 -1.31 6.62
CA ALA A 33 34.44 -1.01 6.17
C ALA A 33 35.04 0.27 6.80
N ALA A 34 34.20 1.28 7.06
CA ALA A 34 34.60 2.56 7.64
C ALA A 34 34.70 2.57 9.19
N GLY A 35 34.37 1.47 9.87
CA GLY A 35 34.48 1.34 11.33
C GLY A 35 33.26 0.72 12.02
N PRO A 36 33.22 0.75 13.36
CA PRO A 36 32.12 0.19 14.13
C PRO A 36 30.88 1.09 14.12
N ILE A 37 29.70 0.45 14.14
CA ILE A 37 28.41 1.16 14.29
C ILE A 37 28.17 1.50 15.76
N LEU A 38 27.66 2.70 16.03
CA LEU A 38 27.37 3.16 17.38
C LEU A 38 25.88 3.45 17.57
N LEU A 39 25.38 3.27 18.79
CA LEU A 39 24.14 3.89 19.25
C LEU A 39 24.49 5.10 20.11
N GLY A 40 23.74 6.19 19.95
CA GLY A 40 23.97 7.45 20.66
C GLY A 40 22.70 7.98 21.32
N MET A 41 22.86 8.68 22.44
CA MET A 41 21.80 9.48 23.07
C MET A 41 22.32 10.87 23.39
N ASP A 42 21.60 11.91 22.96
CA ASP A 42 21.99 13.31 23.16
C ASP A 42 21.46 13.89 24.48
N GLY A 43 21.74 15.17 24.74
CA GLY A 43 21.29 15.86 25.95
C GLY A 43 19.77 16.06 26.04
N LEU A 44 19.04 15.91 24.93
CA LEU A 44 17.58 15.98 24.86
C LEU A 44 16.93 14.59 25.01
N GLY A 45 17.74 13.53 25.11
CA GLY A 45 17.27 12.15 25.16
C GLY A 45 16.87 11.59 23.79
N GLN A 46 17.21 12.28 22.70
CA GLN A 46 17.01 11.79 21.34
C GLN A 46 17.94 10.62 21.08
N ARG A 47 17.45 9.65 20.32
CA ARG A 47 18.16 8.42 19.99
C ARG A 47 18.80 8.54 18.62
N HIS A 48 20.00 7.99 18.51
CA HIS A 48 20.83 8.04 17.31
C HIS A 48 21.34 6.64 16.96
N LEU A 49 21.25 6.27 15.69
CA LEU A 49 22.01 5.17 15.10
C LEU A 49 23.07 5.79 14.17
N LEU A 50 24.34 5.55 14.50
CA LEU A 50 25.49 6.18 13.87
C LEU A 50 26.25 5.15 13.04
N VAL A 51 26.12 5.24 11.72
CA VAL A 51 26.80 4.34 10.77
C VAL A 51 28.01 5.07 10.17
N PRO A 52 29.24 4.57 10.31
CA PRO A 52 30.42 5.29 9.82
C PRO A 52 30.49 5.28 8.29
N VAL A 53 30.87 6.42 7.69
CA VAL A 53 30.81 6.64 6.22
C VAL A 53 32.16 6.95 5.56
N GLY A 54 33.23 7.10 6.34
CA GLY A 54 34.55 7.47 5.80
C GLY A 54 34.49 8.78 5.02
N ASP A 55 34.99 8.76 3.78
CA ASP A 55 34.97 9.92 2.87
C ASP A 55 33.68 10.07 2.04
N ALA A 56 32.75 9.13 2.15
CA ALA A 56 31.55 9.11 1.33
C ALA A 56 30.63 10.31 1.60
N GLU A 57 29.97 10.81 0.55
CA GLU A 57 29.02 11.92 0.67
C GLU A 57 27.73 11.48 1.36
N VAL A 58 27.20 12.26 2.29
CA VAL A 58 25.92 11.97 2.95
C VAL A 58 24.88 12.97 2.49
N VAL A 59 23.84 12.47 1.81
CA VAL A 59 22.66 13.26 1.46
C VAL A 59 21.69 13.24 2.65
N PRO A 60 21.35 14.41 3.24
CA PRO A 60 20.43 14.45 4.36
C PRO A 60 19.00 14.14 3.90
N ASP A 61 18.28 13.32 4.67
CA ASP A 61 16.87 13.05 4.47
C ASP A 61 16.06 13.63 5.64
N ARG A 62 15.20 14.59 5.30
CA ARG A 62 14.28 15.27 6.23
C ARG A 62 12.82 15.12 5.82
N ALA A 63 12.49 14.10 5.02
CA ALA A 63 11.13 13.89 4.53
C ALA A 63 10.14 13.51 5.64
N SER A 64 10.62 13.09 6.82
CA SER A 64 9.79 12.77 7.98
C SER A 64 10.00 13.79 9.11
N ARG A 65 8.92 14.14 9.84
CA ARG A 65 8.98 15.12 10.94
C ARG A 65 9.69 14.59 12.19
N GLY A 66 9.73 13.26 12.38
CA GLY A 66 10.20 12.63 13.62
C GLY A 66 11.46 11.78 13.51
N VAL A 67 11.86 11.37 12.29
CA VAL A 67 13.08 10.61 12.03
C VAL A 67 13.79 11.25 10.85
N VAL A 68 15.08 11.57 11.00
CA VAL A 68 15.86 12.23 9.95
C VAL A 68 17.23 11.58 9.80
N THR A 69 17.83 11.71 8.63
CA THR A 69 19.24 11.39 8.41
C THR A 69 20.05 12.63 8.08
N ALA A 70 21.26 12.71 8.61
CA ALA A 70 22.22 13.75 8.28
C ALA A 70 23.65 13.26 8.50
N GLU A 71 24.62 13.98 7.97
CA GLU A 71 26.01 13.78 8.36
C GLU A 71 26.25 14.29 9.79
N ARG A 72 27.05 13.54 10.54
CA ARG A 72 27.56 13.97 11.83
C ARG A 72 29.05 13.63 11.99
N GLY A 73 29.86 14.64 12.31
CA GLY A 73 31.21 14.46 12.81
C GLY A 73 31.21 14.22 14.33
N LEU A 74 31.99 13.25 14.79
CA LEU A 74 32.25 12.98 16.21
C LEU A 74 33.74 12.83 16.46
N VAL A 75 34.23 13.45 17.52
CA VAL A 75 35.57 13.19 18.03
C VAL A 75 35.51 12.01 19.00
N LEU A 76 36.15 10.91 18.64
CA LEU A 76 36.24 9.70 19.45
C LEU A 76 37.70 9.48 19.84
N GLY A 77 38.04 9.73 21.11
CA GLY A 77 39.44 9.84 21.54
C GLY A 77 40.08 11.08 20.92
N ASP A 78 41.17 10.89 20.16
CA ASP A 78 41.93 11.98 19.53
C ASP A 78 41.65 12.14 18.03
N ALA A 79 40.70 11.38 17.47
CA ALA A 79 40.39 11.38 16.04
C ALA A 79 38.95 11.82 15.75
N GLU A 80 38.77 12.56 14.66
CA GLU A 80 37.46 12.92 14.12
C GLU A 80 36.97 11.82 13.17
N HIS A 81 35.71 11.43 13.33
CA HIS A 81 35.04 10.40 12.56
C HIS A 81 33.71 10.90 12.00
N ARG A 82 33.39 10.54 10.75
CA ARG A 82 32.15 10.91 10.07
C ARG A 82 31.15 9.76 10.09
N PHE A 83 29.89 10.10 10.41
CA PHE A 83 28.78 9.16 10.49
C PHE A 83 27.58 9.66 9.67
N LEU A 84 26.84 8.71 9.09
CA LEU A 84 25.43 8.88 8.79
C LEU A 84 24.66 8.70 10.09
N ASP A 85 24.05 9.79 10.57
CA ASP A 85 23.24 9.83 11.79
C ASP A 85 21.76 9.68 11.45
N LEU A 86 21.20 8.51 11.71
CA LEU A 86 19.75 8.29 11.73
C LEU A 86 19.25 8.65 13.14
N SER A 87 18.51 9.76 13.25
CA SER A 87 18.14 10.36 14.54
C SER A 87 16.62 10.44 14.74
N CYS A 88 16.19 10.15 15.97
CA CYS A 88 14.79 10.24 16.40
C CYS A 88 14.53 11.56 17.12
N LEU A 89 13.83 12.48 16.46
CA LEU A 89 13.54 13.82 16.98
C LEU A 89 12.31 13.85 17.92
N SER A 90 11.60 12.75 18.06
CA SER A 90 10.37 12.67 18.87
C SER A 90 10.40 11.47 19.81
N SER A 91 10.32 11.72 21.12
CA SER A 91 10.24 10.67 22.14
C SER A 91 9.01 9.75 22.00
N ARG A 92 7.98 10.18 21.27
CA ARG A 92 6.82 9.33 20.95
C ARG A 92 7.16 8.20 19.98
N LEU A 93 8.22 8.35 19.19
CA LEU A 93 8.66 7.38 18.20
C LEU A 93 9.79 6.47 18.71
N ASP A 94 10.13 6.55 19.99
CA ASP A 94 11.22 5.79 20.60
C ASP A 94 11.20 4.30 20.28
N ARG A 95 10.07 3.62 20.56
CA ARG A 95 9.93 2.18 20.32
C ARG A 95 9.93 1.83 18.82
N PRO A 96 9.13 2.50 17.96
CA PRO A 96 9.23 2.31 16.51
C PRO A 96 10.64 2.56 15.96
N PHE A 97 11.34 3.57 16.47
CA PHE A 97 12.71 3.87 16.07
C PHE A 97 13.68 2.78 16.48
N GLU A 98 13.54 2.21 17.68
CA GLU A 98 14.34 1.08 18.14
C GLU A 98 14.18 -0.13 17.20
N GLN A 99 12.95 -0.42 16.74
CA GLN A 99 12.68 -1.47 15.76
C GLN A 99 13.26 -1.16 14.38
N LEU A 100 13.10 0.07 13.89
CA LEU A 100 13.72 0.53 12.64
C LEU A 100 15.26 0.37 12.69
N ALA A 101 15.87 0.74 13.82
CA ALA A 101 17.31 0.59 14.01
C ALA A 101 17.75 -0.88 14.03
N GLU A 102 16.96 -1.79 14.63
CA GLU A 102 17.21 -3.23 14.56
C GLU A 102 17.14 -3.75 13.11
N ASP A 103 16.15 -3.32 12.34
CA ASP A 103 16.01 -3.70 10.93
C ASP A 103 17.16 -3.18 10.07
N VAL A 104 17.59 -1.94 10.29
CA VAL A 104 18.76 -1.37 9.61
C VAL A 104 20.01 -2.21 9.91
N LEU A 105 20.26 -2.51 11.19
CA LEU A 105 21.42 -3.29 11.61
C LEU A 105 21.41 -4.69 10.99
N ARG A 106 20.25 -5.37 11.03
CA ARG A 106 20.06 -6.70 10.44
C ARG A 106 20.37 -6.69 8.95
N ARG A 107 19.80 -5.74 8.19
CA ARG A 107 20.04 -5.62 6.73
C ARG A 107 21.49 -5.27 6.39
N ILE A 108 22.15 -4.45 7.21
CA ILE A 108 23.60 -4.18 7.06
C ILE A 108 24.41 -5.47 7.28
N THR A 109 24.03 -6.32 8.23
CA THR A 109 24.75 -7.59 8.47
C THR A 109 24.46 -8.67 7.43
N GLU A 110 23.30 -8.62 6.77
CA GLU A 110 22.85 -9.61 5.78
C GLU A 110 23.29 -9.27 4.35
N SER A 111 23.64 -8.02 4.06
CA SER A 111 24.00 -7.54 2.72
C SER A 111 25.44 -6.99 2.67
N SER A 112 26.06 -7.07 1.48
CA SER A 112 27.34 -6.39 1.18
C SER A 112 27.15 -5.01 0.53
N ASP A 113 25.91 -4.52 0.50
CA ASP A 113 25.58 -3.20 -0.06
C ASP A 113 26.24 -2.05 0.72
N ASP A 114 26.33 -0.89 0.08
CA ASP A 114 26.71 0.36 0.75
C ASP A 114 25.78 0.64 1.95
N PRO A 115 26.29 0.73 3.18
CA PRO A 115 25.48 0.93 4.38
C PRO A 115 24.58 2.16 4.33
N ARG A 116 25.00 3.23 3.64
CA ARG A 116 24.17 4.44 3.45
C ARG A 116 22.91 4.10 2.65
N SER A 117 23.09 3.38 1.55
CA SER A 117 22.01 2.92 0.70
C SER A 117 21.05 1.97 1.45
N THR A 118 21.60 1.13 2.35
CA THR A 118 20.80 0.24 3.21
C THR A 118 19.97 1.03 4.22
N VAL A 119 20.53 2.06 4.86
CA VAL A 119 19.77 2.95 5.76
C VAL A 119 18.65 3.65 5.00
N SER A 120 18.94 4.25 3.85
CA SER A 120 17.94 4.96 3.04
C SER A 120 16.81 4.04 2.57
N ARG A 121 17.13 2.85 2.03
CA ARG A 121 16.12 1.87 1.61
C ARG A 121 15.24 1.41 2.78
N THR A 122 15.85 1.10 3.91
CA THR A 122 15.11 0.61 5.09
C THR A 122 14.19 1.70 5.64
N LEU A 123 14.64 2.95 5.67
CA LEU A 123 13.82 4.08 6.08
C LEU A 123 12.64 4.31 5.13
N GLU A 124 12.85 4.16 3.81
CA GLU A 124 11.76 4.29 2.83
C GLU A 124 10.75 3.14 2.93
N ASP A 125 11.19 1.88 3.05
CA ASP A 125 10.29 0.73 3.26
C ASP A 125 9.41 0.93 4.51
N TRP A 126 10.00 1.42 5.60
CA TRP A 126 9.27 1.73 6.83
C TRP A 126 8.28 2.87 6.63
N ARG A 127 8.61 3.88 5.82
CA ARG A 127 7.67 4.95 5.47
C ARG A 127 6.53 4.44 4.61
N GLU A 128 6.78 3.57 3.65
CA GLU A 128 5.74 2.96 2.83
C GLU A 128 4.78 2.14 3.69
N MET A 129 5.32 1.28 4.56
CA MET A 129 4.54 0.51 5.53
C MET A 129 3.71 1.41 6.46
N LEU A 130 4.31 2.48 7.01
CA LEU A 130 3.61 3.40 7.90
C LEU A 130 2.61 4.30 7.16
N ARG A 131 2.86 4.66 5.89
CA ARG A 131 1.89 5.39 5.05
C ARG A 131 0.68 4.50 4.75
N ALA A 132 0.89 3.22 4.52
CA ALA A 132 -0.18 2.23 4.39
C ALA A 132 -0.98 2.08 5.70
N ALA A 133 -0.34 2.23 6.86
CA ALA A 133 -1.01 2.17 8.17
C ALA A 133 -1.63 3.50 8.66
N GLN A 134 -1.11 4.67 8.26
CA GLN A 134 -1.54 5.99 8.73
C GLN A 134 -2.65 6.63 7.90
N LYS A 135 -2.76 6.27 6.63
CA LYS A 135 -3.90 6.74 5.83
C LYS A 135 -5.05 5.78 6.12
N GLY A 136 -6.06 6.27 6.85
CA GLY A 136 -7.41 5.78 6.61
C GLY A 136 -7.64 5.75 5.09
N MET A 137 -8.47 4.83 4.60
CA MET A 137 -8.61 4.55 3.17
C MET A 137 -8.60 5.83 2.32
N SER A 138 -7.77 5.86 1.28
CA SER A 138 -7.73 7.01 0.37
C SER A 138 -9.09 7.19 -0.31
N ARG A 139 -9.34 8.37 -0.88
CA ARG A 139 -10.58 8.60 -1.64
C ARG A 139 -10.71 7.57 -2.76
N GLU A 140 -9.63 7.27 -3.47
CA GLU A 140 -9.63 6.24 -4.52
C GLU A 140 -9.97 4.86 -3.95
N SER A 141 -9.41 4.52 -2.77
CA SER A 141 -9.69 3.23 -2.11
C SER A 141 -11.15 3.11 -1.68
N ILE A 142 -11.74 4.19 -1.16
CA ILE A 142 -13.16 4.24 -0.76
C ILE A 142 -14.07 4.13 -1.98
N VAL A 143 -13.75 4.84 -3.06
CA VAL A 143 -14.49 4.81 -4.33
C VAL A 143 -14.43 3.41 -4.96
N GLY A 144 -13.24 2.80 -5.00
CA GLY A 144 -13.03 1.42 -5.49
C GLY A 144 -13.79 0.39 -4.66
N LEU A 145 -13.58 0.39 -3.33
CA LEU A 145 -14.29 -0.53 -2.43
C LEU A 145 -15.81 -0.35 -2.53
N THR A 146 -16.30 0.88 -2.65
CA THR A 146 -17.74 1.10 -2.82
C THR A 146 -18.26 0.40 -4.06
N ALA A 147 -17.61 0.55 -5.21
CA ALA A 147 -18.02 -0.11 -6.45
C ALA A 147 -17.94 -1.65 -6.36
N GLU A 148 -16.88 -2.19 -5.74
CA GLU A 148 -16.77 -3.63 -5.49
C GLU A 148 -17.90 -4.15 -4.60
N LEU A 149 -18.29 -3.43 -3.54
CA LEU A 149 -19.40 -3.82 -2.67
C LEU A 149 -20.77 -3.74 -3.37
N GLU A 150 -20.97 -2.76 -4.26
CA GLU A 150 -22.20 -2.67 -5.08
C GLU A 150 -22.30 -3.84 -6.09
N LEU A 151 -21.18 -4.21 -6.72
CA LEU A 151 -21.14 -5.39 -7.59
C LEU A 151 -21.33 -6.68 -6.77
N LEU A 152 -20.67 -6.81 -5.62
CA LEU A 152 -20.83 -7.94 -4.72
C LEU A 152 -22.29 -8.10 -4.29
N ALA A 153 -22.99 -7.01 -3.97
CA ALA A 153 -24.41 -7.05 -3.63
C ALA A 153 -25.27 -7.55 -4.80
N SER A 154 -24.96 -7.14 -6.04
CA SER A 154 -25.64 -7.61 -7.23
C SER A 154 -25.45 -9.11 -7.46
N LEU A 155 -24.23 -9.62 -7.25
CA LEU A 155 -23.92 -11.06 -7.34
C LEU A 155 -24.53 -11.86 -6.18
N ALA A 156 -24.50 -11.30 -4.96
CA ALA A 156 -25.02 -11.94 -3.76
C ALA A 156 -26.55 -12.06 -3.76
N ALA A 157 -27.25 -11.21 -4.51
CA ALA A 157 -28.69 -11.36 -4.75
C ALA A 157 -29.03 -12.65 -5.53
N VAL A 158 -28.06 -13.23 -6.25
CA VAL A 158 -28.20 -14.52 -6.96
C VAL A 158 -27.74 -15.67 -6.08
N ASP A 159 -26.51 -15.59 -5.57
CA ASP A 159 -25.93 -16.57 -4.65
C ASP A 159 -24.91 -15.89 -3.73
N PRO A 160 -25.25 -15.62 -2.45
CA PRO A 160 -24.39 -14.87 -1.55
C PRO A 160 -23.09 -15.59 -1.19
N LEU A 161 -23.11 -16.93 -1.11
CA LEU A 161 -21.92 -17.70 -0.77
C LEU A 161 -20.96 -17.74 -1.95
N ALA A 162 -21.48 -18.03 -3.15
CA ALA A 162 -20.64 -18.03 -4.33
C ALA A 162 -20.13 -16.63 -4.71
N ALA A 163 -20.89 -15.57 -4.38
CA ALA A 163 -20.48 -14.19 -4.64
C ALA A 163 -19.26 -13.78 -3.79
N ILE A 164 -19.25 -14.09 -2.49
CA ILE A 164 -18.11 -13.77 -1.62
C ILE A 164 -16.88 -14.63 -1.94
N ASP A 165 -17.08 -15.88 -2.36
CA ASP A 165 -16.00 -16.75 -2.81
C ASP A 165 -15.37 -16.24 -4.12
N ALA A 166 -16.19 -15.64 -4.99
CA ALA A 166 -15.73 -15.07 -6.24
C ALA A 166 -14.99 -13.73 -6.09
N TRP A 167 -15.19 -12.99 -4.99
CA TRP A 167 -14.50 -11.72 -4.74
C TRP A 167 -13.05 -11.98 -4.29
N VAL A 168 -12.12 -11.84 -5.24
CA VAL A 168 -10.70 -12.17 -5.10
C VAL A 168 -9.78 -10.93 -5.18
N GLY A 169 -10.32 -9.77 -5.54
CA GLY A 169 -9.63 -8.47 -5.50
C GLY A 169 -8.90 -8.20 -4.17
N PRO A 170 -9.49 -8.52 -3.00
CA PRO A 170 -8.82 -8.40 -1.70
C PRO A 170 -7.50 -9.18 -1.56
N ASP A 171 -7.27 -10.20 -2.39
CA ASP A 171 -6.04 -11.01 -2.39
C ASP A 171 -4.98 -10.47 -3.37
N ASN A 172 -5.14 -9.26 -3.90
CA ASN A 172 -4.33 -8.67 -4.98
C ASN A 172 -4.33 -9.54 -6.26
N ALA A 173 -5.49 -10.12 -6.58
CA ALA A 173 -5.70 -10.79 -7.87
C ALA A 173 -5.68 -9.79 -9.03
N VAL A 174 -5.45 -10.28 -10.25
CA VAL A 174 -5.46 -9.43 -11.47
C VAL A 174 -6.84 -8.81 -11.71
N HIS A 175 -7.91 -9.56 -11.43
CA HIS A 175 -9.30 -9.11 -11.54
C HIS A 175 -9.97 -9.16 -10.17
N ASP A 176 -10.97 -8.31 -9.96
CA ASP A 176 -11.66 -8.21 -8.67
C ASP A 176 -12.57 -9.40 -8.37
N PHE A 177 -13.25 -9.94 -9.39
CA PHE A 177 -14.09 -11.12 -9.25
C PHE A 177 -13.67 -12.23 -10.21
N LYS A 178 -13.66 -13.47 -9.71
CA LYS A 178 -13.31 -14.65 -10.50
C LYS A 178 -14.13 -15.86 -10.10
N ARG A 179 -14.74 -16.51 -11.09
CA ARG A 179 -15.44 -17.79 -10.94
C ARG A 179 -15.07 -18.73 -12.06
N GLY A 180 -14.38 -19.81 -11.73
CA GLY A 180 -13.83 -20.73 -12.73
C GLY A 180 -12.91 -20.00 -13.72
N SER A 181 -13.24 -20.06 -15.02
CA SER A 181 -12.53 -19.35 -16.10
C SER A 181 -13.17 -18.01 -16.46
N ARG A 182 -14.02 -17.43 -15.62
CA ARG A 182 -14.66 -16.12 -15.87
C ARG A 182 -14.15 -15.10 -14.88
N SER A 183 -14.08 -13.85 -15.31
CA SER A 183 -13.63 -12.76 -14.45
C SER A 183 -14.43 -11.47 -14.69
N ILE A 184 -14.47 -10.63 -13.66
CA ILE A 184 -14.98 -9.26 -13.74
C ILE A 184 -13.92 -8.33 -13.17
N GLU A 185 -13.53 -7.33 -13.95
CA GLU A 185 -12.73 -6.19 -13.52
C GLU A 185 -13.67 -5.05 -13.15
N VAL A 186 -13.50 -4.45 -11.97
CA VAL A 186 -14.30 -3.33 -11.49
C VAL A 186 -13.49 -2.05 -11.58
N LYS A 187 -14.03 -1.05 -12.29
CA LYS A 187 -13.48 0.31 -12.29
C LYS A 187 -14.50 1.29 -11.76
N ALA A 188 -14.02 2.28 -11.03
CA ALA A 188 -14.87 3.31 -10.45
C ALA A 188 -14.24 4.68 -10.64
N THR A 189 -15.09 5.67 -10.89
CA THR A 189 -14.68 7.07 -10.93
C THR A 189 -15.66 7.92 -10.15
N SER A 190 -15.14 8.90 -9.41
CA SER A 190 -15.93 9.95 -8.76
C SER A 190 -15.69 11.33 -9.38
N ALA A 191 -15.14 11.36 -10.60
CA ALA A 191 -14.91 12.59 -11.33
C ALA A 191 -16.22 13.19 -11.83
N VAL A 192 -16.24 14.51 -12.04
CA VAL A 192 -17.39 15.21 -12.63
C VAL A 192 -17.61 14.76 -14.07
N ASP A 193 -16.52 14.55 -14.80
CA ASP A 193 -16.51 13.96 -16.14
C ASP A 193 -16.04 12.49 -16.06
N PRO A 194 -16.94 11.50 -16.18
CA PRO A 194 -16.60 10.09 -16.13
C PRO A 194 -16.20 9.55 -17.52
N SER A 195 -15.51 10.35 -18.34
CA SER A 195 -15.23 10.01 -19.74
C SER A 195 -14.19 8.89 -19.92
N PHE A 196 -13.41 8.56 -18.89
CA PHE A 196 -12.41 7.50 -18.91
C PHE A 196 -12.27 6.79 -17.56
N VAL A 197 -11.67 5.61 -17.60
CA VAL A 197 -11.21 4.86 -16.41
C VAL A 197 -9.72 4.54 -16.52
N HIS A 198 -9.05 4.54 -15.38
CA HIS A 198 -7.63 4.20 -15.31
C HIS A 198 -7.42 2.69 -15.22
N ILE A 199 -6.55 2.15 -16.08
CA ILE A 199 -6.12 0.76 -16.10
C ILE A 199 -4.68 0.70 -15.61
N SER A 200 -4.47 0.14 -14.43
CA SER A 200 -3.17 0.10 -13.75
C SER A 200 -2.33 -1.12 -14.11
N ASN A 201 -2.91 -2.09 -14.81
CA ASN A 201 -2.17 -3.25 -15.32
C ASN A 201 -2.78 -3.72 -16.64
N VAL A 202 -1.93 -3.93 -17.65
CA VAL A 202 -2.31 -4.49 -18.96
C VAL A 202 -2.94 -5.88 -18.90
N ASP A 203 -2.74 -6.63 -17.81
CA ASP A 203 -3.37 -7.93 -17.62
C ASP A 203 -4.86 -7.80 -17.22
N GLN A 204 -5.33 -6.64 -16.73
CA GLN A 204 -6.72 -6.43 -16.27
C GLN A 204 -7.77 -6.52 -17.38
N LEU A 205 -7.37 -6.19 -18.61
CA LEU A 205 -8.24 -6.21 -19.79
C LEU A 205 -7.68 -7.13 -20.89
N ASP A 206 -6.94 -8.17 -20.49
CA ASP A 206 -6.52 -9.25 -21.38
C ASP A 206 -7.52 -10.42 -21.27
N PRO A 207 -8.33 -10.68 -22.31
CA PRO A 207 -9.27 -11.80 -22.30
C PRO A 207 -8.63 -13.15 -22.61
N ALA A 208 -7.35 -13.21 -23.03
CA ALA A 208 -6.70 -14.45 -23.43
C ALA A 208 -6.67 -15.57 -22.37
N PRO A 209 -6.46 -15.29 -21.05
CA PRO A 209 -6.37 -16.32 -20.03
C PRO A 209 -7.74 -16.78 -19.48
N VAL A 210 -8.85 -16.19 -19.94
CA VAL A 210 -10.20 -16.42 -19.41
C VAL A 210 -11.20 -16.72 -20.54
N ALA A 211 -12.24 -17.48 -20.22
CA ALA A 211 -13.32 -17.77 -21.17
C ALA A 211 -14.27 -16.58 -21.35
N GLU A 212 -14.41 -15.76 -20.31
CA GLU A 212 -15.26 -14.57 -20.29
C GLU A 212 -14.63 -13.53 -19.36
N LEU A 213 -14.59 -12.28 -19.82
CA LEU A 213 -14.12 -11.14 -19.05
C LEU A 213 -15.14 -10.01 -19.19
N LEU A 214 -15.62 -9.49 -18.07
CA LEU A 214 -16.48 -8.31 -18.03
C LEU A 214 -15.70 -7.14 -17.40
N LEU A 215 -15.91 -5.94 -17.93
CA LEU A 215 -15.48 -4.70 -17.31
C LEU A 215 -16.73 -4.00 -16.74
N ALA A 216 -16.81 -3.89 -15.42
CA ALA A 216 -17.90 -3.24 -14.71
C ALA A 216 -17.46 -1.83 -14.28
N VAL A 217 -18.09 -0.79 -14.82
CA VAL A 217 -17.72 0.60 -14.59
C VAL A 217 -18.78 1.34 -13.79
N PHE A 218 -18.39 1.86 -12.64
CA PHE A 218 -19.24 2.66 -11.75
C PHE A 218 -18.87 4.14 -11.82
N HIS A 219 -19.88 4.99 -12.03
CA HIS A 219 -19.78 6.41 -11.74
C HIS A 219 -20.38 6.69 -10.36
N LEU A 220 -19.55 7.12 -9.42
CA LEU A 220 -19.94 7.39 -8.04
C LEU A 220 -19.94 8.89 -7.76
N ARG A 221 -20.84 9.35 -6.89
CA ARG A 221 -20.85 10.76 -6.46
C ARG A 221 -21.18 10.90 -4.99
N GLU A 222 -20.55 11.86 -4.32
CA GLU A 222 -20.88 12.16 -2.92
C GLU A 222 -22.34 12.60 -2.80
N SER A 223 -23.06 11.99 -1.87
CA SER A 223 -24.48 12.24 -1.63
C SER A 223 -24.83 11.95 -0.17
N PRO A 224 -25.33 12.93 0.60
CA PRO A 224 -25.63 12.72 2.02
C PRO A 224 -26.66 11.62 2.31
N SER A 225 -27.51 11.29 1.33
CA SER A 225 -28.52 10.23 1.43
C SER A 225 -28.05 8.87 0.94
N ALA A 226 -26.86 8.79 0.34
CA ALA A 226 -26.29 7.51 -0.07
C ALA A 226 -25.89 6.69 1.16
N PRO A 227 -25.91 5.34 1.06
CA PRO A 227 -25.38 4.52 2.11
C PRO A 227 -23.89 4.82 2.30
N ASN A 228 -23.38 4.62 3.51
CA ASN A 228 -21.95 4.61 3.80
C ASN A 228 -21.38 3.17 3.66
N LEU A 229 -20.09 2.94 3.90
CA LEU A 229 -19.51 1.59 3.78
C LEU A 229 -20.10 0.61 4.80
N GLU A 230 -20.37 1.05 6.03
CA GLU A 230 -20.98 0.19 7.07
C GLU A 230 -22.39 -0.27 6.71
N GLU A 231 -23.22 0.63 6.19
CA GLU A 231 -24.58 0.35 5.75
C GLU A 231 -24.60 -0.62 4.56
N ARG A 232 -23.61 -0.55 3.66
CA ARG A 232 -23.42 -1.52 2.57
C ARG A 232 -23.03 -2.90 3.08
N VAL A 233 -22.10 -2.95 4.03
CA VAL A 233 -21.69 -4.21 4.66
C VAL A 233 -22.88 -4.85 5.37
N GLU A 234 -23.70 -4.07 6.08
CA GLU A 234 -24.92 -4.57 6.70
C GLU A 234 -25.94 -5.08 5.67
N ALA A 235 -26.10 -4.38 4.54
CA ALA A 235 -26.96 -4.85 3.45
C ALA A 235 -26.51 -6.20 2.89
N LEU A 236 -25.19 -6.43 2.76
CA LEU A 236 -24.63 -7.71 2.33
C LEU A 236 -24.91 -8.84 3.32
N HIS A 237 -24.83 -8.57 4.63
CA HIS A 237 -25.29 -9.53 5.64
C HIS A 237 -26.78 -9.84 5.48
N GLY A 238 -27.60 -8.83 5.19
CA GLY A 238 -29.03 -8.99 4.88
C GLY A 238 -29.31 -9.85 3.65
N LEU A 239 -28.39 -9.88 2.67
CA LEU A 239 -28.43 -10.77 1.49
C LEU A 239 -27.93 -12.19 1.80
N GLY A 240 -27.40 -12.44 3.00
CA GLY A 240 -26.90 -13.75 3.42
C GLY A 240 -25.41 -13.96 3.21
N VAL A 241 -24.64 -12.90 2.92
CA VAL A 241 -23.17 -13.00 2.85
C VAL A 241 -22.62 -13.32 4.25
N PRO A 242 -21.76 -14.36 4.41
CA PRO A 242 -21.21 -14.71 5.72
C PRO A 242 -20.36 -13.61 6.33
N GLU A 243 -20.73 -13.15 7.53
CA GLU A 243 -20.06 -12.04 8.24
C GLU A 243 -18.56 -12.26 8.44
N SER A 244 -18.17 -13.47 8.85
CA SER A 244 -16.75 -13.80 9.06
C SER A 244 -15.91 -13.68 7.78
N LEU A 245 -16.40 -14.22 6.66
CA LEU A 245 -15.70 -14.15 5.37
C LEU A 245 -15.64 -12.71 4.86
N LEU A 246 -16.76 -11.98 4.93
CA LEU A 246 -16.80 -10.58 4.52
C LEU A 246 -15.83 -9.74 5.36
N ALA A 247 -15.81 -9.93 6.67
CA ALA A 247 -14.88 -9.24 7.57
C ALA A 247 -13.40 -9.57 7.27
N ASP A 248 -13.08 -10.81 6.89
CA ASP A 248 -11.72 -11.19 6.46
C ASP A 248 -11.33 -10.49 5.15
N ARG A 249 -12.21 -10.48 4.15
CA ARG A 249 -12.00 -9.78 2.86
C ARG A 249 -11.81 -8.27 3.04
N LEU A 250 -12.67 -7.65 3.84
CA LEU A 250 -12.61 -6.22 4.14
C LEU A 250 -11.29 -5.82 4.83
N ARG A 251 -10.81 -6.65 5.76
CA ARG A 251 -9.52 -6.43 6.41
C ARG A 251 -8.35 -6.50 5.43
N ALA A 252 -8.41 -7.40 4.44
CA ALA A 252 -7.37 -7.53 3.44
C ALA A 252 -7.24 -6.29 2.54
N VAL A 253 -8.35 -5.59 2.25
CA VAL A 253 -8.36 -4.29 1.54
C VAL A 253 -8.14 -3.07 2.44
N GLY A 254 -7.79 -3.29 3.71
CA GLY A 254 -7.50 -2.23 4.66
C GLY A 254 -8.73 -1.51 5.22
N TYR A 255 -9.93 -2.08 5.06
CA TYR A 255 -11.15 -1.59 5.71
C TYR A 255 -11.43 -2.34 7.01
N THR A 256 -11.86 -1.62 8.04
CA THR A 256 -12.39 -2.21 9.28
C THR A 256 -13.58 -1.38 9.73
N PRO A 257 -14.71 -1.99 10.14
CA PRO A 257 -15.86 -1.24 10.66
C PRO A 257 -15.44 -0.26 11.76
N ARG A 258 -16.02 0.93 11.75
CA ARG A 258 -15.71 2.05 12.66
C ARG A 258 -14.30 2.64 12.56
N MET A 259 -13.54 2.31 11.51
CA MET A 259 -12.28 3.01 11.26
C MET A 259 -12.54 4.47 10.86
N GLU A 260 -11.61 5.35 11.19
CA GLU A 260 -11.66 6.73 10.73
C GLU A 260 -11.24 6.79 9.25
N LEU A 261 -12.13 7.31 8.41
CA LEU A 261 -11.90 7.49 6.98
C LEU A 261 -11.41 8.92 6.70
N ALA A 262 -10.43 9.05 5.81
CA ALA A 262 -9.89 10.36 5.44
C ALA A 262 -10.85 11.19 4.56
N PHE A 263 -11.89 10.56 4.00
CA PHE A 263 -12.87 11.17 3.10
C PHE A 263 -14.28 10.65 3.39
N PRO A 264 -15.34 11.40 3.02
CA PRO A 264 -16.71 10.92 3.09
C PRO A 264 -16.90 9.66 2.24
N ASP A 265 -17.63 8.69 2.79
CA ASP A 265 -17.89 7.38 2.18
C ASP A 265 -19.35 7.18 1.77
N ARG A 266 -20.16 8.24 1.87
CA ARG A 266 -21.52 8.28 1.34
C ARG A 266 -21.52 8.62 -0.14
N LEU A 267 -21.38 7.59 -0.95
CA LEU A 267 -21.30 7.67 -2.41
C LEU A 267 -22.54 7.06 -3.05
N GLU A 268 -23.28 7.81 -3.86
CA GLU A 268 -24.39 7.29 -4.67
C GLU A 268 -23.87 6.75 -6.01
N VAL A 269 -24.45 5.65 -6.49
CA VAL A 269 -24.22 5.16 -7.86
C VAL A 269 -25.00 6.03 -8.83
N ARG A 270 -24.30 6.78 -9.69
CA ARG A 270 -24.89 7.65 -10.72
C ARG A 270 -25.14 6.90 -12.01
N SER A 271 -24.22 6.02 -12.38
CA SER A 271 -24.38 5.08 -13.49
C SER A 271 -23.56 3.82 -13.21
N PHE A 272 -24.01 2.72 -13.80
CA PHE A 272 -23.33 1.44 -13.78
C PHE A 272 -23.41 0.85 -15.20
N THR A 273 -22.26 0.66 -15.83
CA THR A 273 -22.16 0.17 -17.20
C THR A 273 -21.28 -1.07 -17.22
N VAL A 274 -21.67 -2.08 -17.98
CA VAL A 274 -20.89 -3.33 -18.11
C VAL A 274 -20.54 -3.54 -19.57
N PHE A 275 -19.28 -3.89 -19.83
CA PHE A 275 -18.80 -4.23 -21.16
C PHE A 275 -18.30 -5.66 -21.21
N ALA A 276 -18.57 -6.37 -22.29
CA ALA A 276 -17.90 -7.62 -22.58
C ALA A 276 -16.51 -7.35 -23.18
N VAL A 277 -15.46 -7.83 -22.51
CA VAL A 277 -14.08 -7.64 -22.96
C VAL A 277 -13.71 -8.81 -23.88
N GLY A 278 -13.98 -8.62 -25.17
CA GLY A 278 -13.61 -9.56 -26.23
C GLY A 278 -12.23 -9.29 -26.85
N HIS A 279 -11.85 -10.09 -27.83
CA HIS A 279 -10.58 -9.93 -28.54
C HIS A 279 -10.50 -8.62 -29.34
N SER A 280 -11.64 -8.04 -29.72
CA SER A 280 -11.77 -6.73 -30.39
C SER A 280 -11.83 -5.55 -29.43
N PHE A 281 -11.91 -5.78 -28.11
CA PHE A 281 -12.01 -4.72 -27.12
C PHE A 281 -10.73 -3.85 -27.14
N PRO A 282 -10.84 -2.51 -27.14
CA PRO A 282 -9.70 -1.61 -27.28
C PRO A 282 -8.90 -1.51 -25.97
N SER A 283 -8.13 -2.55 -25.65
CA SER A 283 -7.23 -2.61 -24.51
C SER A 283 -5.77 -2.77 -24.95
N VAL A 284 -4.83 -2.32 -24.12
CA VAL A 284 -3.40 -2.66 -24.28
C VAL A 284 -3.16 -3.93 -23.49
N ARG A 285 -2.80 -5.01 -24.18
CA ARG A 285 -2.63 -6.33 -23.56
C ARG A 285 -1.15 -6.67 -23.41
N SER A 286 -0.85 -7.53 -22.44
CA SER A 286 0.49 -8.13 -22.34
C SER A 286 0.87 -8.82 -23.66
N THR A 287 -0.10 -9.41 -24.36
CA THR A 287 0.10 -10.01 -25.68
C THR A 287 0.53 -9.04 -26.77
N ASP A 288 0.18 -7.75 -26.67
CA ASP A 288 0.53 -6.72 -27.66
C ASP A 288 1.97 -6.23 -27.49
N ILE A 289 2.55 -6.43 -26.30
CA ILE A 289 3.96 -6.16 -26.03
C ILE A 289 4.80 -7.26 -26.64
N ARG A 290 5.85 -6.89 -27.39
CA ARG A 290 6.78 -7.85 -28.01
C ARG A 290 7.40 -8.77 -26.95
N PRO A 291 7.56 -10.08 -27.21
CA PRO A 291 8.03 -11.04 -26.20
C PRO A 291 9.36 -10.67 -25.52
N ASP A 292 10.30 -10.09 -26.27
CA ASP A 292 11.60 -9.62 -25.77
C ASP A 292 11.47 -8.40 -24.82
N ALA A 293 10.46 -7.56 -25.05
CA ALA A 293 10.18 -6.40 -24.21
C ALA A 293 9.42 -6.74 -22.92
N ARG A 294 8.64 -7.84 -22.88
CA ARG A 294 7.84 -8.23 -21.70
C ARG A 294 8.66 -8.47 -20.43
N LEU A 295 9.92 -8.87 -20.57
CA LEU A 295 10.82 -9.08 -19.42
C LEU A 295 11.42 -7.77 -18.89
N SER A 296 11.39 -6.70 -19.69
CA SER A 296 12.08 -5.44 -19.39
C SER A 296 11.12 -4.26 -19.19
N VAL A 297 9.84 -4.41 -19.54
CA VAL A 297 8.78 -3.40 -19.37
C VAL A 297 7.92 -3.79 -18.17
N ARG A 298 7.73 -2.86 -17.22
CA ARG A 298 6.88 -3.00 -16.04
C ARG A 298 6.12 -1.70 -15.79
N GLY A 299 5.00 -1.78 -15.08
CA GLY A 299 4.20 -0.61 -14.69
C GLY A 299 3.60 0.12 -15.90
N LEU A 300 3.11 -0.62 -16.89
CA LEU A 300 2.39 -0.02 -18.00
C LEU A 300 0.94 0.21 -17.59
N GLU A 301 0.58 1.49 -17.50
CA GLU A 301 -0.74 1.97 -17.11
C GLU A 301 -1.28 2.87 -18.21
N TYR A 302 -2.60 2.93 -18.38
CA TYR A 302 -3.25 3.77 -19.39
C TYR A 302 -4.67 4.14 -18.99
N ASP A 303 -5.18 5.23 -19.58
CA ASP A 303 -6.58 5.61 -19.44
C ASP A 303 -7.39 5.11 -20.63
N LEU A 304 -8.48 4.41 -20.33
CA LEU A 304 -9.44 3.91 -21.31
C LEU A 304 -10.62 4.86 -21.39
N VAL A 305 -10.77 5.54 -22.53
CA VAL A 305 -11.94 6.36 -22.82
C VAL A 305 -13.16 5.46 -22.98
N LEU A 306 -14.22 5.73 -22.21
CA LEU A 306 -15.44 4.93 -22.20
C LEU A 306 -16.34 5.21 -23.40
N ALA A 307 -16.29 6.44 -23.92
CA ALA A 307 -17.12 6.85 -25.04
C ALA A 307 -16.79 6.04 -26.30
N GLY A 308 -17.78 5.29 -26.80
CA GLY A 308 -17.65 4.50 -28.02
C GLY A 308 -16.92 3.18 -27.84
N LEU A 309 -16.76 2.68 -26.61
CA LEU A 309 -16.36 1.29 -26.39
C LEU A 309 -17.38 0.34 -27.04
N PRO A 310 -16.91 -0.72 -27.73
CA PRO A 310 -17.79 -1.74 -28.27
C PRO A 310 -18.33 -2.63 -27.14
N ASP A 311 -19.33 -3.45 -27.48
CA ASP A 311 -19.79 -4.56 -26.64
C ASP A 311 -20.28 -4.14 -25.23
N GLU A 312 -20.86 -2.93 -25.13
CA GLU A 312 -21.64 -2.50 -23.97
C GLU A 312 -22.89 -3.38 -23.82
N ILE A 313 -23.08 -3.97 -22.64
CA ILE A 313 -24.28 -4.72 -22.32
C ILE A 313 -25.41 -3.72 -22.04
N PRO A 314 -26.56 -3.82 -22.73
CA PRO A 314 -27.68 -2.91 -22.49
C PRO A 314 -28.08 -2.92 -21.01
N GLU A 315 -28.38 -1.75 -20.43
CA GLU A 315 -28.72 -1.59 -19.01
C GLU A 315 -29.81 -2.59 -18.54
N ALA A 316 -30.81 -2.84 -19.39
CA ALA A 316 -31.90 -3.78 -19.10
C ALA A 316 -31.47 -5.27 -19.04
N GLU A 317 -30.31 -5.60 -19.61
CA GLU A 317 -29.75 -6.96 -19.69
C GLU A 317 -28.63 -7.20 -18.66
N VAL A 318 -28.08 -6.15 -18.04
CA VAL A 318 -26.96 -6.25 -17.09
C VAL A 318 -27.26 -7.24 -15.95
N ALA A 319 -28.44 -7.16 -15.34
CA ALA A 319 -28.81 -8.06 -14.25
C ALA A 319 -28.86 -9.53 -14.69
N ALA A 320 -29.33 -9.80 -15.92
CA ALA A 320 -29.35 -11.14 -16.48
C ALA A 320 -27.93 -11.62 -16.79
N ALA A 321 -27.07 -10.78 -17.37
CA ALA A 321 -25.68 -11.11 -17.66
C ALA A 321 -24.89 -11.45 -16.38
N LEU A 322 -25.08 -10.70 -15.28
CA LEU A 322 -24.44 -11.00 -14.00
C LEU A 322 -24.98 -12.31 -13.38
N ALA A 323 -26.28 -12.59 -13.52
CA ALA A 323 -26.86 -13.84 -13.06
C ALA A 323 -26.35 -15.04 -13.87
N ASP A 324 -26.19 -14.91 -15.18
CA ASP A 324 -25.61 -15.93 -16.06
C ASP A 324 -24.13 -16.15 -15.72
N TRP A 325 -23.37 -15.07 -15.51
CA TRP A 325 -21.97 -15.14 -15.06
C TRP A 325 -21.85 -15.92 -13.74
N MET A 326 -22.80 -15.71 -12.83
CA MET A 326 -22.90 -16.43 -11.56
C MET A 326 -23.37 -17.89 -11.71
N THR A 327 -24.18 -18.25 -12.69
CA THR A 327 -24.83 -19.58 -12.68
C THR A 327 -24.26 -20.57 -13.67
N ALA A 328 -23.59 -20.10 -14.72
CA ALA A 328 -22.97 -20.99 -15.71
C ALA A 328 -21.76 -21.75 -15.12
#